data_AF-A0A1Q9LC46-F1
#
_entry.id   AF-A0A1Q9LC46-F1
#
_cell.length_a   1.000
_cell.length_b   1.000
_cell.length_c   1.000
_cell.angle_alpha   90.00
_cell.angle_beta   90.00
_cell.angle_gamma   90.00
#
_symmetry.space_group_name_H-M   'P 1'
#
loop_
_entity.id
_entity.type
_entity.pdbx_description
1 polymer ?
#
loop_
_entity_poly.entity_id
_entity_poly.type
_entity_poly.pdbx_seq_one_letter_code
_entity_poly.pdbx_strand_id
1 'polypeptide(L)'
;MISAMPLRKRLAALLIVGVNPSGPAAALAAVRTEQVGGIFLGGNATQLLVGDALGPVRAAADLPLTVAVDDEGGRVQRIDALDGDLPSARAMAATSTDAQVRALAEQRGGQLRAHGVTLDFAPVVDVSDQPDGAVIGDRSFSADPATATRYAGAFAAGLRDAGLLPVLKHFPGHGRADGDSHAGPVSTPPLDQLRTADLEPYRRLPGQGEVAVMVGHMTVPGLTDGAPASLSPATYRLLRTDLRFDGLTITDDLGSMRAVSARYDLPEAVLAALKSGADTPFWSSGTRLTPVLDRLVSAATTGELPPDRITDALRRVLRAKSAC
;
A
#
# COMPACT_ATOMS: atom_id res chain seq x y z
N MET A 1 -20.67 16.93 0.71
CA MET A 1 -20.59 16.19 -0.58
C MET A 1 -20.53 14.67 -0.35
N ILE A 2 -19.60 14.18 0.48
CA ILE A 2 -19.42 12.73 0.77
C ILE A 2 -20.67 12.07 1.38
N SER A 3 -21.30 12.67 2.40
CA SER A 3 -22.47 12.08 3.08
C SER A 3 -23.71 11.93 2.17
N ALA A 4 -23.74 12.63 1.04
CA ALA A 4 -24.81 12.53 0.04
C ALA A 4 -24.54 11.44 -1.01
N MET A 5 -23.35 10.84 -1.05
CA MET A 5 -23.03 9.76 -1.98
C MET A 5 -23.75 8.45 -1.59
N PRO A 6 -24.25 7.68 -2.58
CA PRO A 6 -24.75 6.34 -2.35
C PRO A 6 -23.77 5.48 -1.53
N LEU A 7 -24.28 4.69 -0.59
CA LEU A 7 -23.45 3.86 0.31
C LEU A 7 -22.44 3.01 -0.46
N ARG A 8 -22.87 2.36 -1.54
CA ARG A 8 -21.99 1.54 -2.40
C ARG A 8 -20.80 2.35 -2.94
N LYS A 9 -21.03 3.57 -3.44
CA LYS A 9 -19.96 4.44 -3.95
C LYS A 9 -19.01 4.89 -2.84
N ARG A 10 -19.52 5.15 -1.63
CA ARG A 10 -18.66 5.45 -0.46
C ARG A 10 -17.77 4.28 -0.09
N LEU A 11 -18.30 3.06 -0.14
CA LEU A 11 -17.52 1.83 0.11
C LEU A 11 -16.50 1.57 -1.00
N ALA A 12 -16.89 1.72 -2.26
CA ALA A 12 -15.98 1.58 -3.40
C ALA A 12 -14.83 2.59 -3.38
N ALA A 13 -15.11 3.82 -2.96
CA ALA A 13 -14.09 4.87 -2.79
C ALA A 13 -12.99 4.51 -1.78
N LEU A 14 -13.21 3.50 -0.91
CA LEU A 14 -12.19 2.99 0.01
C LEU A 14 -11.23 2.01 -0.66
N LEU A 15 -11.56 1.42 -1.80
CA LEU A 15 -10.84 0.27 -2.37
C LEU A 15 -9.78 0.71 -3.38
N ILE A 16 -8.62 0.03 -3.36
CA ILE A 16 -7.67 0.01 -4.49
C ILE A 16 -7.71 -1.39 -5.10
N VAL A 17 -7.90 -1.45 -6.43
CA VAL A 17 -8.03 -2.72 -7.15
C VAL A 17 -7.06 -2.79 -8.31
N GLY A 18 -6.44 -3.94 -8.51
CA GLY A 18 -5.66 -4.15 -9.72
C GLY A 18 -6.51 -4.10 -10.98
N VAL A 19 -5.93 -3.64 -12.07
CA VAL A 19 -6.57 -3.59 -13.39
C VAL A 19 -5.60 -4.13 -14.43
N ASN A 20 -6.11 -4.55 -15.58
CA ASN A 20 -5.24 -4.97 -16.67
C ASN A 20 -4.43 -3.77 -17.19
N PRO A 21 -3.09 -3.75 -17.01
CA PRO A 21 -2.26 -2.62 -17.43
C PRO A 21 -2.09 -2.51 -18.95
N SER A 22 -2.46 -3.56 -19.70
CA SER A 22 -2.33 -3.61 -21.16
C SER A 22 -3.40 -2.80 -21.92
N GLY A 23 -4.40 -2.23 -21.22
CA GLY A 23 -5.38 -1.36 -21.85
C GLY A 23 -6.47 -0.82 -20.92
N PRO A 24 -7.16 0.26 -21.31
CA PRO A 24 -8.01 1.02 -20.40
C PRO A 24 -9.38 0.40 -20.12
N ALA A 25 -9.84 -0.57 -20.90
CA ALA A 25 -11.22 -1.09 -20.81
C ALA A 25 -11.56 -1.61 -19.41
N ALA A 26 -10.70 -2.44 -18.80
CA ALA A 26 -10.95 -3.00 -17.47
C ALA A 26 -10.93 -1.91 -16.38
N ALA A 27 -9.96 -1.00 -16.45
CA ALA A 27 -9.85 0.12 -15.51
C ALA A 27 -11.05 1.06 -15.62
N LEU A 28 -11.45 1.40 -16.84
CA LEU A 28 -12.62 2.24 -17.11
C LEU A 28 -13.90 1.58 -16.60
N ALA A 29 -14.07 0.27 -16.78
CA ALA A 29 -15.24 -0.45 -16.29
C ALA A 29 -15.32 -0.40 -14.76
N ALA A 30 -14.21 -0.66 -14.06
CA ALA A 30 -14.14 -0.61 -12.60
C ALA A 30 -14.44 0.80 -12.06
N VAL A 31 -13.84 1.83 -12.65
CA VAL A 31 -14.04 3.22 -12.20
C VAL A 31 -15.43 3.73 -12.56
N ARG A 32 -15.87 3.61 -13.81
CA ARG A 32 -17.15 4.15 -14.27
C ARG A 32 -18.34 3.50 -13.55
N THR A 33 -18.31 2.18 -13.41
CA THR A 33 -19.45 1.41 -12.88
C THR A 33 -19.51 1.47 -11.36
N GLU A 34 -18.39 1.18 -10.71
CA GLU A 34 -18.37 0.95 -9.25
C GLU A 34 -17.79 2.14 -8.49
N GLN A 35 -17.07 3.05 -9.16
CA GLN A 35 -16.45 4.24 -8.55
C GLN A 35 -15.41 3.88 -7.49
N VAL A 36 -14.52 2.93 -7.82
CA VAL A 36 -13.40 2.54 -6.96
C VAL A 36 -12.49 3.72 -6.62
N GLY A 37 -11.95 3.73 -5.41
CA GLY A 37 -11.06 4.79 -4.92
C GLY A 37 -9.72 4.84 -5.65
N GLY A 38 -9.22 3.70 -6.10
CA GLY A 38 -8.00 3.65 -6.87
C GLY A 38 -7.85 2.40 -7.70
N ILE A 39 -6.92 2.48 -8.63
CA ILE A 39 -6.47 1.38 -9.47
C ILE A 39 -5.00 1.10 -9.20
N PHE A 40 -4.61 -0.16 -9.32
CA PHE A 40 -3.23 -0.61 -9.23
C PHE A 40 -2.76 -1.20 -10.56
N LEU A 41 -1.56 -0.80 -10.98
CA LEU A 41 -0.95 -1.24 -12.24
C LEU A 41 0.24 -2.16 -11.96
N GLY A 42 -0.03 -3.45 -11.75
CA GLY A 42 0.98 -4.49 -11.55
C GLY A 42 1.54 -5.09 -12.85
N GLY A 43 2.42 -6.08 -12.76
CA GLY A 43 2.94 -6.84 -13.91
C GLY A 43 4.15 -6.21 -14.59
N ASN A 44 4.26 -6.27 -15.92
CA ASN A 44 5.29 -5.61 -16.75
C ASN A 44 4.71 -4.72 -17.86
N ALA A 45 3.39 -4.77 -18.05
CA ALA A 45 2.73 -4.00 -19.10
C ALA A 45 2.61 -2.52 -18.67
N THR A 46 2.80 -1.63 -19.63
CA THR A 46 2.89 -0.17 -19.42
C THR A 46 1.95 0.61 -20.32
N GLN A 47 1.09 -0.05 -21.08
CA GLN A 47 0.22 0.59 -22.06
C GLN A 47 -0.73 1.62 -21.43
N LEU A 48 -1.17 1.40 -20.19
CA LEU A 48 -1.95 2.38 -19.44
C LEU A 48 -1.14 3.61 -18.99
N LEU A 49 0.18 3.52 -18.92
CA LEU A 49 1.07 4.59 -18.48
C LEU A 49 1.56 5.48 -19.63
N VAL A 50 1.30 5.10 -20.89
CA VAL A 50 1.78 5.82 -22.06
C VAL A 50 0.70 6.74 -22.64
N GLY A 51 1.08 7.96 -23.00
CA GLY A 51 0.18 8.95 -23.60
C GLY A 51 -0.95 9.34 -22.64
N ASP A 52 -2.17 9.45 -23.14
CA ASP A 52 -3.36 9.80 -22.34
C ASP A 52 -4.26 8.58 -22.06
N ALA A 53 -3.70 7.37 -21.98
CA ALA A 53 -4.49 6.15 -21.77
C ALA A 53 -5.25 6.16 -20.42
N LEU A 54 -4.74 6.86 -19.40
CA LEU A 54 -5.42 7.07 -18.12
C LEU A 54 -6.43 8.22 -18.12
N GLY A 55 -6.39 9.15 -19.08
CA GLY A 55 -7.29 10.31 -19.14
C GLY A 55 -8.77 9.94 -19.06
N PRO A 56 -9.28 9.05 -19.94
CA PRO A 56 -10.67 8.60 -19.89
C PRO A 56 -11.05 7.86 -18.59
N VAL A 57 -10.09 7.15 -17.97
CA VAL A 57 -10.32 6.44 -16.71
C VAL A 57 -10.48 7.43 -15.56
N ARG A 58 -9.59 8.43 -15.48
CA ARG A 58 -9.65 9.51 -14.48
C ARG A 58 -10.91 10.35 -14.62
N ALA A 59 -11.28 10.71 -15.86
CA ALA A 59 -12.47 11.50 -16.15
C ALA A 59 -13.79 10.80 -15.80
N ALA A 60 -13.78 9.46 -15.66
CA ALA A 60 -14.95 8.69 -15.27
C ALA A 60 -15.16 8.60 -13.75
N ALA A 61 -14.20 9.09 -12.94
CA ALA A 61 -14.27 9.04 -11.48
C ALA A 61 -14.97 10.29 -10.92
N ASP A 62 -15.94 10.08 -10.02
CA ASP A 62 -16.65 11.15 -9.31
C ASP A 62 -15.76 11.85 -8.27
N LEU A 63 -14.71 11.16 -7.79
CA LEU A 63 -13.72 11.64 -6.85
C LEU A 63 -12.32 11.46 -7.45
N PRO A 64 -11.30 12.23 -7.01
CA PRO A 64 -9.93 12.02 -7.49
C PRO A 64 -9.51 10.55 -7.36
N LEU A 65 -9.05 9.98 -8.47
CA LEU A 65 -8.65 8.58 -8.57
C LEU A 65 -7.19 8.41 -8.16
N THR A 66 -6.92 7.48 -7.25
CA THR A 66 -5.56 7.02 -6.98
C THR A 66 -5.10 6.09 -8.10
N VAL A 67 -3.96 6.38 -8.71
CA VAL A 67 -3.25 5.45 -9.59
C VAL A 67 -1.99 4.99 -8.85
N ALA A 68 -1.97 3.70 -8.49
CA ALA A 68 -0.96 3.07 -7.67
C ALA A 68 -0.08 2.12 -8.48
N VAL A 69 1.19 2.04 -8.11
CA VAL A 69 2.19 1.12 -8.69
C VAL A 69 3.09 0.58 -7.57
N ASP A 70 3.88 -0.45 -7.88
CA ASP A 70 5.06 -0.84 -7.10
C ASP A 70 6.31 -0.47 -7.90
N ASP A 71 6.94 0.66 -7.57
CA ASP A 71 8.18 1.12 -8.21
C ASP A 71 9.29 1.34 -7.17
N GLU A 72 9.76 0.24 -6.59
CA GLU A 72 10.73 0.26 -5.48
C GLU A 72 12.19 0.45 -5.95
N GLY A 73 12.48 -0.01 -7.16
CA GLY A 73 13.84 -0.22 -7.67
C GLY A 73 14.26 -1.68 -7.64
N GLY A 74 15.40 -1.98 -8.28
CA GLY A 74 15.93 -3.33 -8.41
C GLY A 74 14.95 -4.26 -9.12
N ARG A 75 14.56 -5.34 -8.46
CA ARG A 75 13.70 -6.37 -9.06
C ARG A 75 12.19 -6.08 -8.99
N VAL A 76 11.78 -4.98 -8.34
CA VAL A 76 10.37 -4.57 -8.26
C VAL A 76 10.24 -3.15 -8.79
N GLN A 77 9.90 -3.05 -10.07
CA GLN A 77 9.79 -1.78 -10.79
C GLN A 77 8.61 -1.80 -11.77
N ARG A 78 8.11 -0.60 -12.06
CA ARG A 78 6.98 -0.40 -12.95
C ARG A 78 7.35 0.17 -14.30
N ILE A 79 8.15 1.22 -14.32
CA ILE A 79 8.42 2.00 -15.54
C ILE A 79 9.86 1.81 -16.04
N ASP A 80 10.53 0.72 -15.64
CA ASP A 80 11.85 0.32 -16.12
C ASP A 80 11.94 0.26 -17.66
N ALA A 81 10.92 -0.30 -18.32
CA ALA A 81 10.85 -0.35 -19.78
C ALA A 81 10.61 1.02 -20.45
N LEU A 82 10.15 2.03 -19.71
CA LEU A 82 9.87 3.38 -20.23
C LEU A 82 11.00 4.37 -19.91
N ASP A 83 11.57 4.27 -18.71
CA ASP A 83 12.39 5.32 -18.09
C ASP A 83 13.72 4.79 -17.55
N GLY A 84 14.02 3.51 -17.79
CA GLY A 84 15.24 2.85 -17.36
C GLY A 84 15.17 2.31 -15.93
N ASP A 85 16.18 1.51 -15.59
CA ASP A 85 16.26 0.82 -14.30
C ASP A 85 16.65 1.76 -13.16
N LEU A 86 16.02 1.55 -12.01
CA LEU A 86 16.39 2.10 -10.73
C LEU A 86 17.17 1.05 -9.91
N PRO A 87 18.30 1.37 -9.25
CA PRO A 87 19.02 0.40 -8.41
C PRO A 87 18.14 -0.11 -7.25
N SER A 88 18.46 -1.30 -6.72
CA SER A 88 17.76 -1.82 -5.53
C SER A 88 18.03 -0.94 -4.30
N ALA A 89 17.14 -0.98 -3.31
CA ALA A 89 17.28 -0.23 -2.06
C ALA A 89 18.64 -0.48 -1.38
N ARG A 90 19.05 -1.76 -1.31
CA ARG A 90 20.36 -2.15 -0.77
C ARG A 90 21.52 -1.56 -1.57
N ALA A 91 21.45 -1.62 -2.91
CA ALA A 91 22.48 -1.05 -3.77
C ALA A 91 22.57 0.48 -3.62
N MET A 92 21.42 1.16 -3.54
CA MET A 92 21.35 2.60 -3.27
C MET A 92 22.01 2.96 -1.95
N ALA A 93 21.69 2.26 -0.86
CA ALA A 93 22.29 2.50 0.45
C ALA A 93 23.81 2.23 0.49
N ALA A 94 24.28 1.26 -0.31
CA ALA A 94 25.70 0.90 -0.36
C ALA A 94 26.56 1.87 -1.20
N THR A 95 25.98 2.50 -2.22
CA THR A 95 26.74 3.24 -3.25
C THR A 95 26.45 4.73 -3.28
N SER A 96 25.38 5.19 -2.62
CA SER A 96 24.92 6.57 -2.65
C SER A 96 24.74 7.13 -1.26
N THR A 97 24.89 8.45 -1.14
CA THR A 97 24.44 9.21 0.05
C THR A 97 22.91 9.29 0.08
N ASP A 98 22.32 9.53 1.25
CA ASP A 98 20.88 9.72 1.39
C ASP A 98 20.37 10.94 0.58
N ALA A 99 21.17 12.00 0.45
CA ALA A 99 20.86 13.13 -0.43
C ALA A 99 20.77 12.72 -1.91
N GLN A 100 21.68 11.86 -2.38
CA GLN A 100 21.63 11.32 -3.76
C GLN A 100 20.42 10.41 -3.95
N VAL A 101 20.07 9.59 -2.95
CA VAL A 101 18.86 8.76 -3.01
C VAL A 101 17.59 9.61 -3.08
N ARG A 102 17.51 10.72 -2.34
CA ARG A 102 16.38 11.66 -2.45
C ARG A 102 16.27 12.24 -3.86
N ALA A 103 17.36 12.75 -4.42
CA ALA A 103 17.36 13.34 -5.76
C ALA A 103 16.97 12.32 -6.84
N LEU A 104 17.46 11.08 -6.70
CA LEU A 104 17.09 9.98 -7.59
C LEU A 104 15.61 9.63 -7.48
N ALA A 105 15.07 9.55 -6.26
CA ALA A 105 13.65 9.29 -6.02
C ALA A 105 12.75 10.45 -6.48
N GLU A 106 13.21 11.70 -6.41
CA GLU A 106 12.50 12.86 -6.97
C GLU A 106 12.44 12.79 -8.50
N GLN A 107 13.57 12.46 -9.15
CA GLN A 107 13.57 12.24 -10.60
C GLN A 107 12.62 11.10 -10.99
N ARG A 108 12.70 9.96 -10.30
CA ARG A 108 11.84 8.80 -10.59
C ARG A 108 10.37 9.10 -10.33
N GLY A 109 10.07 9.79 -9.23
CA GLY A 109 8.74 10.29 -8.92
C GLY A 109 8.22 11.22 -10.02
N GLY A 110 9.06 12.10 -10.56
CA GLY A 110 8.68 12.98 -11.67
C GLY A 110 8.26 12.20 -12.93
N GLN A 111 8.99 11.13 -13.25
CA GLN A 111 8.65 10.23 -14.35
C GLN A 111 7.31 9.52 -14.10
N LEU A 112 7.14 8.92 -12.91
CA LEU A 112 5.88 8.31 -12.49
C LEU A 112 4.71 9.29 -12.57
N ARG A 113 4.90 10.53 -12.11
CA ARG A 113 3.88 11.58 -12.14
C ARG A 113 3.49 11.97 -13.56
N ALA A 114 4.46 12.04 -14.47
CA ALA A 114 4.26 12.32 -15.88
C ALA A 114 3.42 11.23 -16.57
N HIS A 115 3.58 9.97 -16.17
CA HIS A 115 2.75 8.84 -16.58
C HIS A 115 1.41 8.74 -15.85
N GLY A 116 1.09 9.72 -15.00
CA GLY A 116 -0.17 9.77 -14.27
C GLY A 116 -0.24 8.81 -13.10
N VAL A 117 0.88 8.47 -12.45
CA VAL A 117 0.88 7.82 -11.13
C VAL A 117 0.69 8.89 -10.05
N THR A 118 0.01 8.54 -8.96
CA THR A 118 -0.22 9.45 -7.82
C THR A 118 0.23 8.87 -6.48
N LEU A 119 0.38 7.55 -6.42
CA LEU A 119 0.77 6.81 -5.22
C LEU A 119 1.75 5.74 -5.66
N ASP A 120 2.84 5.61 -4.93
CA ASP A 120 3.81 4.54 -5.15
C ASP A 120 3.91 3.72 -3.88
N PHE A 121 3.78 2.40 -4.01
CA PHE A 121 3.97 1.46 -2.92
C PHE A 121 5.46 1.31 -2.59
N ALA A 122 6.13 2.43 -2.33
CA ALA A 122 7.52 2.52 -1.91
C ALA A 122 7.68 3.73 -0.97
N PRO A 123 8.69 3.73 -0.09
CA PRO A 123 9.76 2.74 0.05
C PRO A 123 9.39 1.51 0.89
N VAL A 124 10.10 0.42 0.64
CA VAL A 124 10.24 -0.68 1.61
C VAL A 124 11.09 -0.19 2.78
N VAL A 125 10.54 -0.31 4.00
CA VAL A 125 11.20 0.09 5.26
C VAL A 125 11.56 -1.09 6.13
N ASP A 126 11.31 -2.32 5.67
CA ASP A 126 11.66 -3.54 6.37
C ASP A 126 13.16 -3.58 6.69
N VAL A 127 13.50 -3.95 7.93
CA VAL A 127 14.88 -4.10 8.38
C VAL A 127 15.31 -5.54 8.09
N SER A 128 16.26 -5.75 7.19
CA SER A 128 16.60 -7.10 6.73
C SER A 128 18.07 -7.29 6.36
N ASP A 129 18.64 -8.41 6.80
CA ASP A 129 19.94 -8.97 6.38
C ASP A 129 19.77 -10.17 5.43
N GLN A 130 18.55 -10.44 4.95
CA GLN A 130 18.29 -11.57 4.07
C GLN A 130 19.14 -11.50 2.78
N PRO A 131 19.50 -12.65 2.17
CA PRO A 131 20.12 -12.67 0.84
C PRO A 131 19.30 -11.89 -0.19
N ASP A 132 19.95 -11.30 -1.19
CA ASP A 132 19.31 -10.39 -2.16
C ASP A 132 18.04 -10.96 -2.81
N GLY A 133 18.07 -12.25 -3.18
CA GLY A 133 16.94 -12.93 -3.82
C GLY A 133 15.79 -13.33 -2.90
N ALA A 134 15.86 -13.05 -1.60
CA ALA A 134 14.79 -13.37 -0.65
C ALA A 134 13.57 -12.44 -0.81
N VAL A 135 12.47 -12.76 -0.11
CA VAL A 135 11.20 -12.02 -0.20
C VAL A 135 11.36 -10.52 0.06
N ILE A 136 12.11 -10.14 1.09
CA ILE A 136 12.55 -8.76 1.30
C ILE A 136 13.92 -8.56 0.66
N GLY A 137 14.93 -9.32 1.09
CA GLY A 137 16.23 -9.32 0.41
C GLY A 137 16.79 -7.93 0.11
N ASP A 138 17.15 -7.68 -1.15
CA ASP A 138 17.73 -6.42 -1.62
C ASP A 138 16.73 -5.25 -1.73
N ARG A 139 15.44 -5.51 -1.50
CA ARG A 139 14.40 -4.47 -1.36
C ARG A 139 14.53 -3.71 -0.05
N SER A 140 15.21 -4.26 0.95
CA SER A 140 15.56 -3.53 2.17
C SER A 140 16.81 -2.68 1.96
N PHE A 141 16.78 -1.44 2.45
CA PHE A 141 17.96 -0.58 2.47
C PHE A 141 19.06 -1.09 3.42
N SER A 142 18.71 -1.74 4.53
CA SER A 142 19.70 -2.22 5.52
C SER A 142 19.08 -3.12 6.59
N ALA A 143 19.92 -3.93 7.22
CA ALA A 143 19.63 -4.64 8.46
C ALA A 143 19.79 -3.76 9.72
N ASP A 144 20.41 -2.59 9.60
CA ASP A 144 20.48 -1.60 10.67
C ASP A 144 19.23 -0.69 10.62
N PRO A 145 18.39 -0.65 11.68
CA PRO A 145 17.16 0.16 11.67
C PRO A 145 17.39 1.65 11.40
N ALA A 146 18.49 2.22 11.90
CA ALA A 146 18.80 3.63 11.70
C ALA A 146 19.15 3.93 10.23
N THR A 147 19.95 3.07 9.61
CA THR A 147 20.32 3.16 8.20
C THR A 147 19.11 2.94 7.30
N ALA A 148 18.31 1.89 7.55
CA ALA A 148 17.09 1.63 6.80
C ALA A 148 16.13 2.83 6.86
N THR A 149 15.92 3.38 8.07
CA THR A 149 15.07 4.56 8.27
C THR A 149 15.60 5.78 7.53
N ARG A 150 16.91 6.06 7.59
CA ARG A 150 17.51 7.23 6.93
C ARG A 150 17.32 7.19 5.42
N TYR A 151 17.67 6.08 4.78
CA TYR A 151 17.59 5.96 3.32
C TYR A 151 16.16 5.85 2.81
N ALA A 152 15.29 5.12 3.50
CA ALA A 152 13.88 5.10 3.14
C ALA A 152 13.23 6.47 3.32
N GLY A 153 13.61 7.23 4.37
CA GLY A 153 13.15 8.60 4.57
C GLY A 153 13.55 9.53 3.42
N ALA A 154 14.77 9.40 2.92
CA ALA A 154 15.24 10.13 1.75
C ALA A 154 14.47 9.75 0.47
N PHE A 155 14.24 8.45 0.23
CA PHE A 155 13.46 7.98 -0.91
C PHE A 155 12.02 8.51 -0.86
N ALA A 156 11.35 8.39 0.30
CA ALA A 156 10.02 8.91 0.52
C ALA A 156 9.95 10.44 0.36
N ALA A 157 11.00 11.17 0.75
CA ALA A 157 11.09 12.61 0.53
C ALA A 157 11.13 12.95 -0.97
N GLY A 158 11.95 12.25 -1.76
CA GLY A 158 12.01 12.46 -3.20
C GLY A 158 10.66 12.20 -3.89
N LEU A 159 9.99 11.10 -3.54
CA LEU A 159 8.64 10.81 -4.06
C LEU A 159 7.64 11.94 -3.73
N ARG A 160 7.68 12.46 -2.49
CA ARG A 160 6.84 13.60 -2.09
C ARG A 160 7.17 14.87 -2.86
N ASP A 161 8.45 15.18 -3.05
CA ASP A 161 8.89 16.37 -3.80
C ASP A 161 8.37 16.32 -5.25
N ALA A 162 8.25 15.12 -5.82
CA ALA A 162 7.63 14.90 -7.13
C ALA A 162 6.09 14.88 -7.14
N GLY A 163 5.45 15.05 -5.98
CA GLY A 163 3.99 15.08 -5.83
C GLY A 163 3.32 13.70 -5.80
N LEU A 164 4.05 12.65 -5.43
CA LEU A 164 3.47 11.32 -5.15
C LEU A 164 3.27 11.11 -3.65
N LEU A 165 2.30 10.28 -3.30
CA LEU A 165 2.15 9.75 -1.95
C LEU A 165 3.01 8.49 -1.78
N PRO A 166 4.12 8.52 -1.01
CA PRO A 166 4.88 7.32 -0.68
C PRO A 166 4.13 6.44 0.34
N VAL A 167 4.36 5.13 0.27
CA VAL A 167 3.78 4.15 1.20
C VAL A 167 4.87 3.31 1.86
N LEU A 168 4.98 3.44 3.18
CA LEU A 168 5.92 2.65 3.97
C LEU A 168 5.40 1.21 4.11
N LYS A 169 6.23 0.22 3.76
CA LYS A 169 5.84 -1.20 3.81
C LYS A 169 6.96 -2.14 4.30
N HIS A 170 6.66 -3.26 4.96
CA HIS A 170 5.32 -3.84 5.20
C HIS A 170 5.05 -3.91 6.71
N PHE A 171 4.16 -3.06 7.22
CA PHE A 171 3.94 -2.93 8.67
C PHE A 171 3.38 -4.24 9.26
N PRO A 172 3.86 -4.71 10.42
CA PRO A 172 4.83 -4.09 11.34
C PRO A 172 6.31 -4.44 11.14
N GLY A 173 6.68 -5.05 10.01
CA GLY A 173 8.05 -5.43 9.68
C GLY A 173 8.15 -6.87 9.18
N HIS A 174 8.42 -7.04 7.89
CA HIS A 174 8.55 -8.34 7.22
C HIS A 174 10.02 -8.80 7.13
N GLY A 175 10.98 -7.88 7.23
CA GLY A 175 12.39 -8.13 6.96
C GLY A 175 13.04 -9.23 7.80
N ARG A 176 12.46 -9.57 8.95
CA ARG A 176 12.92 -10.63 9.88
C ARG A 176 11.90 -11.77 10.04
N ALA A 177 10.88 -11.84 9.19
CA ALA A 177 9.92 -12.94 9.20
C ALA A 177 10.56 -14.26 8.75
N ASP A 178 9.96 -15.38 9.15
CA ASP A 178 10.47 -16.74 8.91
C ASP A 178 10.12 -17.34 7.53
N GLY A 179 9.52 -16.56 6.63
CA GLY A 179 9.14 -17.05 5.30
C GLY A 179 8.57 -15.98 4.37
N ASP A 180 7.90 -16.43 3.33
CA ASP A 180 7.25 -15.58 2.32
C ASP A 180 5.72 -15.61 2.43
N SER A 181 5.12 -14.45 2.70
CA SER A 181 3.66 -14.27 2.83
C SER A 181 2.89 -14.52 1.53
N HIS A 182 3.56 -14.49 0.37
CA HIS A 182 2.97 -14.94 -0.89
C HIS A 182 2.75 -16.46 -0.90
N ALA A 183 3.64 -17.22 -0.27
CA ALA A 183 3.65 -18.68 -0.28
C ALA A 183 2.76 -19.31 0.80
N GLY A 184 2.58 -18.63 1.94
CA GLY A 184 1.74 -19.11 3.05
C GLY A 184 1.81 -18.23 4.30
N PRO A 185 1.25 -18.70 5.43
CA PRO A 185 1.39 -18.02 6.72
C PRO A 185 2.86 -17.90 7.13
N VAL A 186 3.21 -16.74 7.67
CA VAL A 186 4.57 -16.41 8.13
C VAL A 186 4.50 -15.69 9.46
N SER A 187 5.50 -15.88 10.32
CA SER A 187 5.61 -15.24 11.62
C SER A 187 6.82 -14.32 11.67
N THR A 188 6.64 -13.19 12.34
CA THR A 188 7.73 -12.28 12.73
C THR A 188 8.32 -12.67 14.08
N PRO A 189 9.44 -12.06 14.49
CA PRO A 189 9.81 -11.99 15.89
C PRO A 189 8.68 -11.40 16.76
N PRO A 190 8.65 -11.68 18.07
CA PRO A 190 7.61 -11.14 18.95
C PRO A 190 7.63 -9.60 19.01
N LEU A 191 6.48 -9.00 19.37
CA LEU A 191 6.27 -7.54 19.34
C LEU A 191 7.32 -6.73 20.11
N ASP A 192 7.82 -7.25 21.23
CA ASP A 192 8.86 -6.59 22.03
C ASP A 192 10.16 -6.41 21.25
N GLN A 193 10.55 -7.39 20.43
CA GLN A 193 11.68 -7.29 19.52
C GLN A 193 11.39 -6.38 18.33
N LEU A 194 10.19 -6.43 17.75
CA LEU A 194 9.82 -5.49 16.68
C LEU A 194 9.90 -4.04 17.18
N ARG A 195 9.53 -3.80 18.44
CA ARG A 195 9.63 -2.47 19.05
C ARG A 195 11.07 -1.98 19.13
N THR A 196 12.10 -2.82 19.17
CA THR A 196 13.49 -2.33 19.27
C THR A 196 14.16 -2.11 17.92
N ALA A 197 13.64 -2.70 16.84
CA ALA A 197 14.24 -2.61 15.51
C ALA A 197 13.21 -2.24 14.43
N ASP A 198 12.32 -3.18 14.10
CA ASP A 198 11.43 -3.14 12.94
C ASP A 198 10.43 -1.97 12.94
N LEU A 199 10.02 -1.49 14.12
CA LEU A 199 9.10 -0.37 14.27
C LEU A 199 9.76 1.02 14.17
N GLU A 200 11.09 1.09 14.11
CA GLU A 200 11.82 2.36 14.09
C GLU A 200 11.45 3.27 12.89
N PRO A 201 11.37 2.77 11.65
CA PRO A 201 10.96 3.60 10.52
C PRO A 201 9.55 4.17 10.71
N TYR A 202 8.62 3.39 11.25
CA TYR A 202 7.23 3.80 11.47
C TYR A 202 7.06 4.81 12.61
N ARG A 203 8.02 4.91 13.54
CA ARG A 203 8.06 5.99 14.54
C ARG A 203 8.55 7.31 13.98
N ARG A 204 9.54 7.25 13.09
CA ARG A 204 10.26 8.45 12.64
C ARG A 204 9.68 9.06 11.38
N LEU A 205 9.43 8.24 10.36
CA LEU A 205 9.12 8.72 9.01
C LEU A 205 7.79 9.49 8.91
N PRO A 206 6.70 9.12 9.62
CA PRO A 206 5.48 9.92 9.60
C PRO A 206 5.65 11.35 10.12
N GLY A 207 6.66 11.61 10.94
CA GLY A 207 6.99 12.96 11.44
C GLY A 207 7.79 13.81 10.44
N GLN A 208 8.21 13.25 9.30
CA GLN A 208 9.07 13.91 8.30
C GLN A 208 8.29 14.36 7.05
N GLY A 209 7.00 14.08 6.98
CA GLY A 209 6.14 14.41 5.84
C GLY A 209 5.00 13.41 5.67
N GLU A 210 4.09 13.71 4.75
CA GLU A 210 2.95 12.84 4.48
C GLU A 210 3.39 11.50 3.88
N VAL A 211 2.92 10.41 4.50
CA VAL A 211 3.13 9.03 4.06
C VAL A 211 1.86 8.23 4.30
N ALA A 212 1.64 7.19 3.51
CA ALA A 212 0.74 6.10 3.87
C ALA A 212 1.54 4.93 4.48
N VAL A 213 0.84 3.99 5.10
CA VAL A 213 1.42 2.75 5.62
C VAL A 213 0.68 1.55 5.04
N MET A 214 1.41 0.64 4.41
CA MET A 214 0.90 -0.66 4.00
C MET A 214 1.08 -1.67 5.14
N VAL A 215 0.02 -2.39 5.48
CA VAL A 215 0.01 -3.41 6.54
C VAL A 215 0.09 -4.80 5.91
N GLY A 216 1.17 -5.52 6.21
CA GLY A 216 1.47 -6.84 5.68
C GLY A 216 0.63 -7.96 6.33
N HIS A 217 0.94 -9.20 5.95
CA HIS A 217 0.14 -10.39 6.31
C HIS A 217 0.82 -11.34 7.29
N MET A 218 1.90 -10.91 7.93
CA MET A 218 2.61 -11.71 8.92
C MET A 218 1.81 -11.81 10.22
N THR A 219 1.95 -12.93 10.92
CA THR A 219 1.54 -13.03 12.33
C THR A 219 2.65 -12.45 13.21
N VAL A 220 2.25 -11.87 14.34
CA VAL A 220 3.18 -11.22 15.28
C VAL A 220 2.87 -11.74 16.67
N PRO A 221 3.74 -12.58 17.25
CA PRO A 221 3.58 -13.04 18.62
C PRO A 221 3.47 -11.87 19.61
N GLY A 222 2.47 -11.92 20.48
CA GLY A 222 2.16 -10.83 21.43
C GLY A 222 1.40 -9.63 20.82
N LEU A 223 0.94 -9.72 19.57
CA LEU A 223 0.11 -8.68 18.93
C LEU A 223 -1.11 -9.24 18.22
N THR A 224 -0.96 -10.23 17.32
CA THR A 224 -2.02 -10.58 16.37
C THR A 224 -2.83 -11.82 16.70
N ASP A 225 -2.47 -12.54 17.76
CA ASP A 225 -3.15 -13.78 18.21
C ASP A 225 -3.37 -14.79 17.07
N GLY A 226 -2.39 -14.91 16.15
CA GLY A 226 -2.42 -15.84 15.02
C GLY A 226 -3.20 -15.37 13.79
N ALA A 227 -3.82 -14.18 13.82
CA ALA A 227 -4.36 -13.52 12.64
C ALA A 227 -3.23 -12.82 11.84
N PRO A 228 -3.37 -12.68 10.50
CA PRO A 228 -2.52 -11.80 9.71
C PRO A 228 -2.59 -10.36 10.24
N ALA A 229 -1.46 -9.64 10.25
CA ALA A 229 -1.40 -8.28 10.79
C ALA A 229 -2.43 -7.32 10.15
N SER A 230 -2.64 -7.40 8.84
CA SER A 230 -3.65 -6.62 8.09
C SER A 230 -5.11 -6.92 8.46
N LEU A 231 -5.36 -8.03 9.15
CA LEU A 231 -6.69 -8.46 9.61
C LEU A 231 -6.80 -8.45 11.14
N SER A 232 -5.86 -7.79 11.84
CA SER A 232 -5.82 -7.72 13.30
C SER A 232 -6.11 -6.31 13.80
N PRO A 233 -7.18 -6.09 14.60
CA PRO A 233 -7.46 -4.79 15.22
C PRO A 233 -6.32 -4.29 16.12
N ALA A 234 -5.54 -5.21 16.71
CA ALA A 234 -4.41 -4.85 17.56
C ALA A 234 -3.29 -4.18 16.77
N THR A 235 -3.04 -4.61 15.52
CA THR A 235 -2.07 -3.99 14.62
C THR A 235 -2.43 -2.54 14.31
N TYR A 236 -3.69 -2.26 13.98
CA TYR A 236 -4.13 -0.89 13.72
C TYR A 236 -4.13 -0.05 14.99
N ARG A 237 -4.49 -0.61 16.14
CA ARG A 237 -4.39 0.07 17.44
C ARG A 237 -2.94 0.46 17.76
N LEU A 238 -1.97 -0.42 17.49
CA LEU A 238 -0.55 -0.12 17.62
C LEU A 238 -0.14 1.07 16.74
N LEU A 239 -0.55 1.11 15.48
CA LEU A 239 -0.31 2.25 14.59
C LEU A 239 -0.96 3.54 15.09
N ARG A 240 -2.26 3.51 15.38
CA ARG A 240 -3.05 4.70 15.72
C ARG A 240 -2.74 5.27 17.09
N THR A 241 -2.49 4.40 18.08
CA THR A 241 -2.38 4.79 19.49
C THR A 241 -0.92 4.93 19.91
N ASP A 242 -0.14 3.85 19.79
CA ASP A 242 1.22 3.83 20.29
C ASP A 242 2.15 4.64 19.38
N LEU A 243 2.02 4.47 18.07
CA LEU A 243 2.84 5.18 17.07
C LEU A 243 2.21 6.52 16.63
N ARG A 244 0.98 6.81 17.07
CA ARG A 244 0.25 8.06 16.78
C ARG A 244 0.13 8.39 15.28
N PHE A 245 0.12 7.35 14.44
CA PHE A 245 -0.02 7.53 13.00
C PHE A 245 -1.47 7.84 12.64
N ASP A 246 -1.74 9.02 12.09
CA ASP A 246 -3.08 9.40 11.61
C ASP A 246 -3.24 9.29 10.08
N GLY A 247 -2.17 8.98 9.33
CA GLY A 247 -2.18 8.89 7.87
C GLY A 247 -3.00 7.73 7.30
N LEU A 248 -3.01 7.61 5.97
CA LEU A 248 -3.73 6.54 5.27
C LEU A 248 -3.12 5.17 5.56
N THR A 249 -3.95 4.19 5.89
CA THR A 249 -3.54 2.78 6.00
C THR A 249 -4.11 1.94 4.87
N ILE A 250 -3.24 1.15 4.25
CA ILE A 250 -3.55 0.30 3.10
C ILE A 250 -3.19 -1.14 3.50
N THR A 251 -3.96 -2.15 3.08
CA THR A 251 -3.51 -3.54 3.26
C THR A 251 -2.50 -3.92 2.18
N ASP A 252 -1.67 -4.92 2.44
CA ASP A 252 -1.05 -5.69 1.37
C ASP A 252 -2.11 -6.52 0.60
N ASP A 253 -1.74 -7.23 -0.47
CA ASP A 253 -2.68 -7.90 -1.39
C ASP A 253 -3.50 -9.02 -0.73
N LEU A 254 -4.76 -8.72 -0.43
CA LEU A 254 -5.71 -9.64 0.21
C LEU A 254 -6.15 -10.81 -0.68
N GLY A 255 -5.98 -10.71 -2.00
CA GLY A 255 -6.50 -11.68 -2.96
C GLY A 255 -5.49 -12.74 -3.38
N SER A 256 -4.24 -12.35 -3.61
CA SER A 256 -3.24 -13.24 -4.21
C SER A 256 -2.27 -13.86 -3.20
N MET A 257 -2.12 -13.27 -2.02
CA MET A 257 -1.15 -13.73 -1.02
C MET A 257 -1.72 -14.83 -0.13
N ARG A 258 -1.08 -16.00 -0.13
CA ARG A 258 -1.57 -17.19 0.58
C ARG A 258 -1.62 -17.07 2.09
N ALA A 259 -0.87 -16.13 2.69
CA ALA A 259 -1.02 -15.79 4.11
C ALA A 259 -2.46 -15.39 4.50
N VAL A 260 -3.21 -14.82 3.54
CA VAL A 260 -4.63 -14.47 3.69
C VAL A 260 -5.53 -15.43 2.90
N SER A 261 -5.30 -15.58 1.59
CA SER A 261 -6.23 -16.26 0.68
C SER A 261 -6.39 -17.77 0.94
N ALA A 262 -5.45 -18.39 1.66
CA ALA A 262 -5.58 -19.78 2.09
C ALA A 262 -6.58 -19.97 3.25
N ARG A 263 -6.95 -18.89 3.95
CA ARG A 263 -7.78 -18.91 5.17
C ARG A 263 -9.07 -18.10 5.05
N TYR A 264 -9.09 -17.09 4.19
CA TYR A 264 -10.19 -16.14 4.05
C TYR A 264 -10.63 -16.02 2.60
N ASP A 265 -11.94 -16.06 2.38
CA ASP A 265 -12.52 -15.66 1.10
C ASP A 265 -12.39 -14.15 0.91
N LEU A 266 -12.16 -13.68 -0.32
CA LEU A 266 -11.82 -12.27 -0.58
C LEU A 266 -12.83 -11.25 -0.02
N PRO A 267 -14.16 -11.39 -0.21
CA PRO A 267 -15.14 -10.49 0.40
C PRO A 267 -15.05 -10.42 1.94
N GLU A 268 -14.81 -11.56 2.61
CA GLU A 268 -14.66 -11.58 4.07
C GLU A 268 -13.31 -11.00 4.51
N ALA A 269 -12.24 -11.23 3.75
CA ALA A 269 -10.93 -10.63 4.02
C ALA A 269 -10.98 -9.09 3.93
N VAL A 270 -11.63 -8.55 2.89
CA VAL A 270 -11.82 -7.10 2.71
C VAL A 270 -12.64 -6.50 3.84
N LEU A 271 -13.74 -7.16 4.23
CA LEU A 271 -14.54 -6.70 5.36
C LEU A 271 -13.77 -6.77 6.68
N ALA A 272 -13.05 -7.86 6.93
CA ALA A 272 -12.23 -8.04 8.13
C ALA A 272 -11.14 -6.98 8.24
N ALA A 273 -10.50 -6.60 7.12
CA ALA A 273 -9.52 -5.52 7.07
C ALA A 273 -10.14 -4.17 7.49
N LEU A 274 -11.29 -3.80 6.91
CA LEU A 274 -12.00 -2.56 7.26
C LEU A 274 -12.41 -2.53 8.73
N LYS A 275 -12.96 -3.63 9.24
CA LYS A 275 -13.34 -3.80 10.66
C LYS A 275 -12.13 -3.72 11.58
N SER A 276 -10.97 -4.21 11.14
CA SER A 276 -9.73 -4.16 11.91
C SER A 276 -9.13 -2.76 11.99
N GLY A 277 -9.38 -1.92 10.99
CA GLY A 277 -8.93 -0.53 10.99
C GLY A 277 -8.24 -0.08 9.69
N ALA A 278 -8.12 -0.95 8.68
CA ALA A 278 -7.63 -0.56 7.36
C ALA A 278 -8.52 0.52 6.78
N ASP A 279 -7.95 1.58 6.21
CA ASP A 279 -8.72 2.58 5.46
C ASP A 279 -8.96 2.13 4.03
N THR A 280 -7.95 1.47 3.43
CA THR A 280 -7.99 1.01 2.05
C THR A 280 -7.58 -0.45 1.92
N PRO A 281 -8.55 -1.36 1.84
CA PRO A 281 -8.29 -2.72 1.37
C PRO A 281 -7.80 -2.72 -0.08
N PHE A 282 -6.78 -3.54 -0.34
CA PHE A 282 -6.13 -3.67 -1.64
C PHE A 282 -6.08 -5.14 -2.08
N TRP A 283 -6.27 -5.38 -3.38
CA TRP A 283 -5.92 -6.65 -4.02
C TRP A 283 -5.54 -6.47 -5.49
N SER A 284 -4.50 -7.18 -5.93
CA SER A 284 -3.85 -6.92 -7.23
C SER A 284 -4.58 -7.53 -8.43
N SER A 285 -5.51 -8.46 -8.22
CA SER A 285 -6.19 -9.12 -9.34
C SER A 285 -7.39 -8.34 -9.87
N GLY A 286 -7.96 -7.44 -9.07
CA GLY A 286 -9.21 -6.72 -9.38
C GLY A 286 -10.45 -7.61 -9.49
N THR A 287 -10.30 -8.92 -9.33
CA THR A 287 -11.41 -9.86 -9.50
C THR A 287 -12.43 -9.72 -8.36
N ARG A 288 -13.67 -10.16 -8.63
CA ARG A 288 -14.75 -10.24 -7.64
C ARG A 288 -15.11 -8.91 -6.95
N LEU A 289 -14.85 -7.77 -7.60
CA LEU A 289 -15.22 -6.44 -7.09
C LEU A 289 -16.70 -6.34 -6.71
N THR A 290 -17.61 -6.80 -7.58
CA THR A 290 -19.06 -6.75 -7.30
C THR A 290 -19.45 -7.56 -6.06
N PRO A 291 -19.08 -8.87 -5.93
CA PRO A 291 -19.28 -9.61 -4.68
C PRO A 291 -18.70 -8.97 -3.42
N VAL A 292 -17.51 -8.37 -3.52
CA VAL A 292 -16.89 -7.63 -2.40
C VAL A 292 -17.78 -6.46 -1.99
N LEU A 293 -18.20 -5.62 -2.94
CA LEU A 293 -19.06 -4.47 -2.66
C LEU A 293 -20.43 -4.87 -2.13
N ASP A 294 -21.03 -5.95 -2.66
CA ASP A 294 -22.31 -6.47 -2.16
C ASP A 294 -22.19 -6.90 -0.70
N ARG A 295 -21.08 -7.58 -0.35
CA ARG A 295 -20.79 -7.97 1.04
C ARG A 295 -20.60 -6.78 1.95
N LEU A 296 -19.89 -5.74 1.50
CA LEU A 296 -19.67 -4.51 2.27
C LEU A 296 -20.96 -3.71 2.46
N VAL A 297 -21.81 -3.62 1.43
CA VAL A 297 -23.13 -2.96 1.52
C VAL A 297 -24.00 -3.70 2.52
N SER A 298 -24.03 -5.03 2.46
CA SER A 298 -24.75 -5.87 3.43
C SER A 298 -24.24 -5.61 4.86
N ALA A 299 -22.92 -5.67 5.07
CA ALA A 299 -22.29 -5.43 6.38
C ALA A 299 -22.60 -4.05 6.94
N ALA A 300 -22.56 -3.01 6.10
CA ALA A 300 -22.87 -1.64 6.50
C ALA A 300 -24.36 -1.45 6.83
N THR A 301 -25.24 -2.14 6.11
CA THR A 301 -26.70 -2.07 6.32
C THR A 301 -27.13 -2.81 7.58
N THR A 302 -26.47 -3.92 7.92
CA THR A 302 -26.74 -4.71 9.13
C THR A 302 -26.01 -4.18 10.38
N GLY A 303 -25.11 -3.22 10.22
CA GLY A 303 -24.31 -2.65 11.30
C GLY A 303 -23.05 -3.45 11.65
N GLU A 304 -22.75 -4.54 10.93
CA GLU A 304 -21.50 -5.29 11.08
C GLU A 304 -20.25 -4.44 10.74
N LEU A 305 -20.40 -3.53 9.77
CA LEU A 305 -19.43 -2.46 9.48
C LEU A 305 -20.02 -1.12 9.93
N PRO A 306 -19.56 -0.54 11.06
CA PRO A 306 -20.14 0.68 11.60
C PRO A 306 -20.01 1.88 10.64
N PRO A 307 -21.04 2.75 10.53
CA PRO A 307 -20.99 3.95 9.68
C PRO A 307 -19.82 4.90 10.00
N ASP A 308 -19.45 5.02 11.27
CA ASP A 308 -18.32 5.85 11.70
C ASP A 308 -16.99 5.31 11.18
N ARG A 309 -16.83 3.98 11.12
CA ARG A 309 -15.64 3.35 10.54
C ARG A 309 -15.51 3.71 9.06
N ILE A 310 -16.60 3.68 8.30
CA ILE A 310 -16.62 4.06 6.87
C ILE A 310 -16.25 5.54 6.72
N THR A 311 -16.86 6.41 7.53
CA THR A 311 -16.62 7.86 7.51
C THR A 311 -15.16 8.19 7.83
N ASP A 312 -14.58 7.53 8.83
CA ASP A 312 -13.20 7.74 9.23
C ASP A 312 -12.18 7.26 8.20
N ALA A 313 -12.45 6.12 7.55
CA ALA A 313 -11.63 5.64 6.44
C ALA A 313 -11.67 6.63 5.27
N LEU A 314 -12.87 7.05 4.88
CA LEU A 314 -13.08 7.91 3.73
C LEU A 314 -12.46 9.30 3.92
N ARG A 315 -12.48 9.82 5.15
CA ARG A 315 -11.78 11.08 5.48
C ARG A 315 -10.27 10.97 5.21
N ARG A 316 -9.64 9.87 5.61
CA ARG A 316 -8.20 9.65 5.38
C ARG A 316 -7.88 9.41 3.91
N VAL A 317 -8.72 8.66 3.19
CA VAL A 317 -8.61 8.47 1.74
C VAL A 317 -8.68 9.80 0.99
N LEU A 318 -9.63 10.67 1.34
CA LEU A 318 -9.79 11.95 0.66
C LEU A 318 -8.71 12.96 1.03
N ARG A 319 -8.24 12.95 2.29
CA ARG A 319 -7.10 13.77 2.70
C ARG A 319 -5.84 13.39 1.93
N ALA A 320 -5.56 12.08 1.81
CA ALA A 320 -4.45 11.55 1.01
C ALA A 320 -4.53 11.90 -0.48
N LYS A 321 -5.71 12.31 -0.96
CA LYS A 321 -5.96 12.76 -2.34
C LYS A 321 -6.09 14.28 -2.46
N SER A 322 -5.87 15.03 -1.37
CA SER A 322 -6.10 16.48 -1.29
C SER A 322 -7.52 16.89 -1.73
N ALA A 323 -8.53 16.11 -1.34
CA ALA A 323 -9.93 16.24 -1.78
C ALA A 323 -10.92 16.51 -0.62
N CYS A 324 -10.44 17.11 0.47
CA CYS A 324 -11.24 17.44 1.66
C CYS A 324 -12.03 18.75 1.52
#